data_AF-A0A973SPF2-F1
#
_entry.id   AF-A0A973SPF2-F1
#
_cell.length_a   1.000
_cell.length_b   1.000
_cell.length_c   1.000
_cell.angle_alpha   90.00
_cell.angle_beta   90.00
_cell.angle_gamma   90.00
#
_symmetry.space_group_name_H-M   'P 1'
#
loop_
_entity.id
_entity.type
_entity.pdbx_description
1 polymer ?
#
loop_
_entity_poly.entity_id
_entity_poly.type
_entity_poly.pdbx_seq_one_letter_code
_entity_poly.pdbx_strand_id
1 'polypeptide(L)'
;MSESEFTRFLSEVGTSDRLARYAAMTLPQLLFHARNEGYAFTADEAASVIGRLEYTAVTERDGQPFDGSATLWRAMWGRRYLDYLAGEFA
;
A
#
# COMPACT_ATOMS: atom_id res chain seq x y z
N MET A 1 7.59 4.14 -20.11
CA MET A 1 7.51 3.81 -18.67
C MET A 1 6.23 4.42 -18.15
N SER A 2 5.19 3.62 -17.90
CA SER A 2 4.04 4.07 -17.13
C SER A 2 4.36 3.81 -15.66
N GLU A 3 5.09 4.71 -15.02
CA GLU A 3 5.04 4.75 -13.56
C GLU A 3 3.56 4.97 -13.20
N SER A 4 3.01 4.09 -12.35
CA SER A 4 1.65 4.33 -11.88
C SER A 4 1.64 5.69 -11.19
N GLU A 5 0.67 6.54 -11.49
CA GLU A 5 0.50 7.84 -10.85
C GLU A 5 0.51 7.74 -9.31
N PHE A 6 0.11 6.59 -8.78
CA PHE A 6 0.20 6.27 -7.36
C PHE A 6 1.64 6.09 -6.86
N THR A 7 2.55 5.53 -7.66
CA THR A 7 3.98 5.44 -7.30
C THR A 7 4.61 6.82 -7.22
N ARG A 8 4.31 7.70 -8.18
CA ARG A 8 4.73 9.11 -8.15
C ARG A 8 4.17 9.83 -6.93
N PHE A 9 2.89 9.62 -6.65
CA PHE A 9 2.24 10.14 -5.43
C PHE A 9 2.98 9.70 -4.17
N LEU A 10 3.30 8.41 -4.02
CA LEU A 10 3.99 7.89 -2.83
C LEU A 10 5.41 8.43 -2.68
N SER A 11 6.18 8.57 -3.77
CA SER A 11 7.55 9.10 -3.70
C SER A 11 7.59 10.57 -3.28
N GLU A 12 6.65 11.37 -3.79
CA GLU A 12 6.57 12.80 -3.46
C GLU A 12 5.93 13.05 -2.08
N VAL A 13 4.90 12.31 -1.71
CA VAL A 13 4.24 12.46 -0.40
C VAL A 13 5.13 11.94 0.73
N GLY A 14 5.80 10.81 0.53
CA GLY A 14 6.61 10.14 1.57
C GLY A 14 7.80 10.95 2.09
N THR A 15 8.20 12.00 1.38
CA THR A 15 9.31 12.91 1.76
C THR A 15 8.82 14.28 2.23
N SER A 16 7.50 14.48 2.37
CA SER A 16 6.90 15.78 2.66
C SER A 16 5.98 15.75 3.88
N ASP A 17 5.70 16.92 4.44
CA ASP A 17 4.71 17.11 5.51
C ASP A 17 3.28 16.74 5.09
N ARG A 18 3.04 16.53 3.78
CA ARG A 18 1.74 16.10 3.24
C ARG A 18 1.37 14.69 3.69
N LEU A 19 2.33 13.85 4.08
CA LEU A 19 2.05 12.48 4.53
C LEU A 19 1.09 12.46 5.72
N ALA A 20 1.32 13.31 6.72
CA ALA A 20 0.45 13.42 7.89
C ALA A 20 -0.98 13.85 7.52
N ARG A 21 -1.10 14.75 6.53
CA ARG A 21 -2.40 15.21 6.02
C ARG A 21 -3.17 14.08 5.33
N TYR A 22 -2.51 13.29 4.48
CA TYR A 22 -3.15 12.16 3.80
C TYR A 22 -3.44 10.97 4.73
N ALA A 23 -2.61 10.75 5.75
CA ALA A 23 -2.82 9.67 6.72
C ALA A 23 -4.12 9.83 7.54
N ALA A 24 -4.63 11.06 7.68
CA ALA A 24 -5.89 11.33 8.34
C ALA A 24 -7.13 11.21 7.42
N MET A 25 -6.95 10.94 6.13
CA MET A 25 -8.05 10.88 5.15
C MET A 25 -8.59 9.47 4.98
N THR A 26 -9.90 9.37 4.74
CA THR A 26 -10.49 8.16 4.14
C THR A 26 -9.98 7.97 2.71
N LEU A 27 -10.03 6.73 2.19
CA LEU A 27 -9.61 6.45 0.82
C LEU A 27 -10.31 7.33 -0.24
N PRO A 28 -11.64 7.57 -0.19
CA PRO A 28 -12.29 8.49 -1.15
C PRO A 28 -11.77 9.93 -1.06
N GLN A 29 -11.50 10.43 0.15
CA GLN A 29 -10.92 11.76 0.35
C GLN A 29 -9.50 11.83 -0.20
N LEU A 30 -8.67 10.82 0.05
CA LEU A 30 -7.32 10.72 -0.49
C LEU A 30 -7.36 10.77 -2.02
N LEU A 31 -8.18 9.94 -2.66
CA LEU A 31 -8.32 9.91 -4.12
C LEU A 31 -8.77 11.26 -4.69
N PHE A 32 -9.76 11.90 -4.06
CA PHE A 32 -10.25 13.20 -4.47
C PHE A 32 -9.18 14.29 -4.35
N HIS A 33 -8.49 14.37 -3.21
CA HIS A 33 -7.45 15.37 -2.98
C HIS A 33 -6.20 15.13 -3.83
N ALA A 34 -5.76 13.88 -3.98
CA ALA A 34 -4.65 13.52 -4.85
C ALA A 34 -4.93 13.93 -6.30
N ARG A 35 -6.17 13.70 -6.79
CA ARG A 35 -6.59 14.14 -8.12
C ARG A 35 -6.53 15.66 -8.29
N ASN A 36 -7.00 16.42 -7.30
CA ASN A 36 -6.90 17.89 -7.33
C ASN A 36 -5.46 18.40 -7.29
N GLU A 37 -4.54 17.61 -6.75
CA GLU A 37 -3.11 17.90 -6.69
C GLU A 37 -2.33 17.34 -7.90
N GLY A 38 -3.04 16.78 -8.91
CA GLY A 38 -2.47 16.37 -10.18
C GLY A 38 -2.07 14.89 -10.28
N TYR A 39 -2.41 14.06 -9.28
CA TYR A 39 -2.18 12.61 -9.30
C TYR A 39 -3.49 11.89 -9.61
N ALA A 40 -3.56 11.24 -10.76
CA ALA A 40 -4.77 10.54 -11.19
C ALA A 40 -4.59 9.02 -11.07
N PHE A 41 -5.14 8.43 -10.00
CA PHE A 41 -5.17 6.99 -9.81
C PHE A 41 -6.50 6.55 -9.17
N THR A 42 -6.85 5.29 -9.38
CA THR A 42 -8.01 4.60 -8.81
C THR A 42 -7.62 3.79 -7.58
N ALA A 43 -8.61 3.31 -6.83
CA ALA A 43 -8.38 2.39 -5.71
C ALA A 43 -7.73 1.08 -6.18
N ASP A 44 -8.13 0.56 -7.34
CA ASP A 44 -7.59 -0.70 -7.88
C ASP A 44 -6.13 -0.55 -8.32
N GLU A 45 -5.78 0.58 -8.94
CA GLU A 45 -4.39 0.90 -9.27
C GLU A 45 -3.53 1.05 -8.01
N ALA A 46 -4.05 1.70 -6.97
CA ALA A 46 -3.36 1.81 -5.69
C ALA A 46 -3.15 0.42 -5.05
N ALA A 47 -4.19 -0.42 -5.01
CA ALA A 47 -4.11 -1.78 -4.47
C ALA A 47 -3.08 -2.65 -5.22
N SER A 48 -3.04 -2.56 -6.56
CA SER A 48 -2.06 -3.28 -7.38
C SER A 48 -0.62 -2.89 -7.02
N VAL A 49 -0.37 -1.59 -6.86
CA VAL A 49 0.97 -1.08 -6.51
C VAL A 49 1.36 -1.48 -5.09
N ILE A 50 0.44 -1.39 -4.13
CA ILE A 50 0.66 -1.83 -2.75
C ILE A 50 1.07 -3.30 -2.73
N GLY A 51 0.33 -4.17 -3.42
CA GLY A 51 0.66 -5.61 -3.47
C GLY A 51 2.05 -5.88 -4.05
N ARG A 52 2.49 -5.13 -5.07
CA ARG A 52 3.87 -5.23 -5.57
C ARG A 52 4.90 -4.75 -4.56
N LEU A 53 4.64 -3.64 -3.87
CA LEU A 53 5.54 -3.11 -2.83
C LEU A 53 5.69 -4.10 -1.67
N GLU A 54 4.60 -4.74 -1.26
CA GLU A 54 4.62 -5.80 -0.25
C GLU A 54 5.42 -7.01 -0.73
N TYR A 55 5.22 -7.45 -1.97
CA TYR A 55 5.99 -8.54 -2.57
C TYR A 55 7.50 -8.26 -2.57
N THR A 56 7.90 -7.08 -3.06
CA THR A 56 9.30 -6.64 -3.07
C THR A 56 9.86 -6.52 -1.65
N ALA A 57 9.08 -5.98 -0.71
CA ALA A 57 9.51 -5.89 0.69
C ALA A 57 9.81 -7.27 1.29
N VAL A 58 8.91 -8.24 1.09
CA VAL A 58 9.10 -9.60 1.62
C VAL A 58 10.26 -10.32 0.94
N THR A 59 10.32 -10.29 -0.39
CA THR A 59 11.26 -11.14 -1.15
C THR A 59 12.65 -10.54 -1.29
N GLU A 60 12.75 -9.24 -1.56
CA GLU A 60 14.02 -8.57 -1.85
C GLU A 60 14.62 -7.92 -0.60
N ARG A 61 13.80 -7.19 0.17
CA ARG A 61 14.29 -6.47 1.36
C ARG A 61 14.46 -7.41 2.56
N ASP A 62 13.47 -8.25 2.82
CA ASP A 62 13.45 -9.11 4.01
C ASP A 62 14.04 -10.51 3.73
N GLY A 63 14.27 -10.86 2.45
CA GLY A 63 14.86 -12.12 2.02
C GLY A 63 13.99 -13.35 2.35
N GLN A 64 12.69 -13.15 2.46
CA GLN A 64 11.72 -14.17 2.89
C GLN A 64 10.93 -14.73 1.70
N PRO A 65 10.48 -15.99 1.77
CA PRO A 65 9.46 -16.47 0.85
C PRO A 65 8.17 -15.65 1.01
N PHE A 66 7.52 -15.32 -0.11
CA PHE A 66 6.21 -14.69 -0.10
C PHE A 66 5.12 -15.71 0.24
N ASP A 67 5.03 -16.08 1.51
CA ASP A 67 4.06 -17.02 2.04
C ASP A 67 3.44 -16.55 3.37
N GLY A 68 2.57 -17.38 3.97
CA GLY A 68 1.88 -17.04 5.22
C GLY A 68 2.79 -16.88 6.44
N SER A 69 4.09 -17.19 6.33
CA SER A 69 5.09 -17.01 7.40
C SER A 69 5.82 -15.67 7.34
N ALA A 70 5.69 -14.91 6.24
CA ALA A 70 6.37 -13.64 6.06
C ALA A 70 6.07 -12.67 7.21
N THR A 71 7.14 -12.04 7.71
CA THR A 71 7.10 -11.19 8.90
C THR A 71 6.31 -9.90 8.70
N LEU A 72 6.25 -9.41 7.46
CA LEU A 72 5.45 -8.25 7.07
C LEU A 72 4.00 -8.36 7.54
N TRP A 73 3.37 -9.53 7.37
CA TRP A 73 1.97 -9.72 7.73
C TRP A 73 1.71 -9.65 9.22
N ARG A 74 2.64 -10.18 10.02
CA ARG A 74 2.56 -10.05 11.47
C ARG A 74 2.75 -8.60 11.91
N ALA A 75 3.62 -7.85 11.23
CA ALA A 75 3.83 -6.44 11.50
C ALA A 75 2.60 -5.59 11.12
N MET A 76 1.93 -5.92 10.01
CA MET A 76 0.75 -5.18 9.55
C MET A 76 -0.53 -5.54 10.31
N TRP A 77 -0.76 -6.83 10.57
CA TRP A 77 -2.06 -7.34 11.02
C TRP A 77 -2.02 -8.06 12.37
N GLY A 78 -0.84 -8.20 12.99
CA GLY A 78 -0.66 -8.95 14.24
C GLY A 78 -0.83 -10.47 14.12
N ARG A 79 -1.22 -11.00 12.94
CA ARG A 79 -1.42 -12.43 12.65
C ARG A 79 -0.92 -12.80 11.25
N ARG A 80 -0.93 -14.09 10.91
CA ARG A 80 -0.53 -14.57 9.57
C ARG A 80 -1.56 -14.17 8.52
N TYR A 81 -1.11 -13.96 7.28
CA TYR A 81 -1.94 -13.46 6.17
C TYR A 81 -3.18 -14.32 5.90
N LEU A 82 -3.01 -15.63 5.70
CA LEU A 82 -4.14 -16.52 5.41
C LEU A 82 -5.08 -16.69 6.59
N ASP A 83 -4.55 -16.74 7.82
CA ASP A 83 -5.38 -16.75 9.03
C ASP A 83 -6.24 -15.48 9.11
N TYR A 84 -5.71 -14.34 8.64
CA TYR A 84 -6.47 -13.10 8.55
C TYR A 84 -7.59 -13.19 7.54
N LEU A 85 -7.26 -13.51 6.29
CA LEU A 85 -8.26 -13.57 5.24
C LEU A 85 -9.35 -14.59 5.55
N ALA A 86 -8.98 -15.79 6.00
CA ALA A 86 -9.95 -16.83 6.33
C ALA A 86 -10.92 -16.41 7.45
N GLY A 87 -10.48 -15.56 8.39
CA GLY A 87 -11.34 -15.05 9.46
C GLY A 87 -12.28 -13.91 9.06
N GLU A 88 -11.97 -13.16 7.99
CA GLU A 88 -12.84 -12.07 7.48
C GLU A 88 -13.91 -12.57 6.50
N PHE A 89 -13.69 -13.75 5.90
CA PHE A 89 -14.64 -14.38 4.97
C PHE A 89 -15.57 -15.41 5.65
N ALA A 90 -15.43 -15.63 6.97
CA ALA A 90 -16.25 -16.56 7.76
C ALA A 90 -17.43 -15.83 8.41
#